data_AF-A0A937T1I6-F1
#
_entry.id   AF-A0A937T1I6-F1
#
_cell.length_a   1.000
_cell.length_b   1.000
_cell.length_c   1.000
_cell.angle_alpha   90.00
_cell.angle_beta   90.00
_cell.angle_gamma   90.00
#
_symmetry.space_group_name_H-M   'P 1'
#
loop_
_entity.id
_entity.type
_entity.pdbx_description
1 polymer ?
#
loop_
_entity_poly.entity_id
_entity_poly.type
_entity_poly.pdbx_seq_one_letter_code
_entity_poly.pdbx_strand_id
1 'polypeptide(L)'
;MRQRRPFKVKSNKSALDIAKELKQGNSKPSGYREQSLKIHGLICAKCGREFEQKDRHILTVHHKDGNSNNNPPDGSNWENLCVHCHDDEHSRGM
;
A
#
# COMPACT_ATOMS: atom_id res chain seq x y z
N MET A 1 46.44 21.73 19.68
CA MET A 1 45.01 22.00 19.97
C MET A 1 44.22 21.77 18.69
N ARG A 2 43.69 20.56 18.44
CA ARG A 2 42.92 20.27 17.21
C ARG A 2 41.43 20.49 17.50
N GLN A 3 40.88 21.62 17.06
CA GLN A 3 39.46 21.91 17.18
C GLN A 3 38.66 20.93 16.31
N ARG A 4 37.83 20.09 16.95
CA ARG A 4 36.87 19.21 16.27
C ARG A 4 35.69 20.07 15.84
N ARG A 5 35.50 20.26 14.53
CA ARG A 5 34.31 20.92 13.97
C ARG A 5 33.10 19.99 14.15
N PRO A 6 31.98 20.43 14.74
CA PRO A 6 30.77 19.62 14.79
C PRO A 6 30.14 19.57 13.39
N PHE A 7 29.99 18.37 12.84
CA PHE A 7 29.19 18.13 11.63
C PHE A 7 27.72 18.36 11.95
N LYS A 8 27.12 19.37 11.31
CA LYS A 8 25.70 19.72 11.46
C LYS A 8 24.86 18.77 10.61
N VAL A 9 24.27 17.74 11.24
CA VAL A 9 23.25 16.89 10.60
C VAL A 9 21.99 17.74 10.41
N LYS A 10 21.61 18.01 9.15
CA LYS A 10 20.34 18.64 8.81
C LYS A 10 19.22 17.61 8.99
N SER A 11 18.64 17.56 10.18
CA SER A 11 17.41 16.82 10.43
C SER A 11 16.23 17.68 9.98
N ASN A 12 15.59 17.32 8.87
CA ASN A 12 14.36 17.96 8.41
C ASN A 12 13.32 16.90 8.02
N LYS A 13 13.01 15.99 8.95
CA LYS A 13 11.77 15.21 8.96
C LYS A 13 11.41 14.95 10.42
N SER A 14 10.28 15.51 10.87
CA SER A 14 9.81 15.36 12.24
C SER A 14 9.40 13.91 12.49
N ALA A 15 9.54 13.40 13.71
CA ALA A 15 9.03 12.08 14.08
C ALA A 15 7.51 11.95 13.81
N LEU A 16 6.79 13.08 13.78
CA LEU A 16 5.40 13.15 13.37
C LEU A 16 5.19 12.89 11.87
N ASP A 17 6.10 13.34 11.00
CA ASP A 17 6.06 13.05 9.55
C ASP A 17 6.28 11.55 9.31
N ILE A 18 7.28 10.96 9.97
CA ILE A 18 7.59 9.52 9.89
C ILE A 18 6.39 8.69 10.40
N ALA A 19 5.76 9.11 11.50
CA ALA A 19 4.57 8.45 12.03
C ALA A 19 3.32 8.64 11.13
N LYS A 20 3.27 9.71 10.34
CA LYS A 20 2.18 9.98 9.39
C LYS A 20 2.31 9.07 8.17
N GLU A 21 3.53 8.90 7.64
CA GLU A 21 3.82 7.94 6.56
C GLU A 21 3.45 6.50 6.97
N LEU A 22 3.79 6.10 8.21
CA LEU A 22 3.40 4.79 8.76
C LEU A 22 1.89 4.62 8.98
N LYS A 23 1.16 5.71 9.29
CA LYS A 23 -0.30 5.68 9.48
C LYS A 23 -1.08 5.75 8.16
N GLN A 24 -0.52 6.34 7.11
CA GLN A 24 -1.19 6.48 5.81
C GLN A 24 -1.37 5.14 5.09
N GLY A 25 -0.50 4.15 5.37
CA GLY A 25 -0.64 2.77 4.88
C GLY A 25 -1.82 1.98 5.48
N ASN A 26 -2.60 2.57 6.40
CA ASN A 26 -3.70 1.86 7.09
C ASN A 26 -5.07 2.55 6.90
N SER A 27 -5.24 3.30 5.82
CA SER A 27 -6.36 4.21 5.64
C SER A 27 -7.63 3.49 5.13
N LYS A 28 -8.49 3.14 6.10
CA LYS A 28 -9.93 2.85 6.00
C LYS A 28 -10.32 1.65 5.11
N PRO A 29 -10.45 0.44 5.68
CA PRO A 29 -10.66 -0.80 4.93
C PRO A 29 -12.06 -1.05 4.35
N SER A 30 -13.01 -0.10 4.39
CA SER A 30 -14.43 -0.51 4.26
C SER A 30 -15.13 -0.18 2.93
N GLY A 31 -14.75 0.87 2.20
CA GLY A 31 -15.50 1.26 0.98
C GLY A 31 -14.91 0.69 -0.30
N TYR A 32 -13.77 1.25 -0.71
CA TYR A 32 -13.10 0.91 -1.95
C TYR A 32 -12.64 -0.55 -1.99
N ARG A 33 -12.29 -1.13 -0.84
CA ARG A 33 -11.85 -2.53 -0.76
C ARG A 33 -12.96 -3.48 -1.15
N GLU A 34 -14.15 -3.29 -0.60
CA GLU A 34 -15.30 -4.13 -0.94
C GLU A 34 -15.72 -3.92 -2.39
N GLN A 35 -15.63 -2.69 -2.89
CA GLN A 35 -15.89 -2.37 -4.28
C GLN A 35 -14.88 -3.05 -5.23
N SER A 36 -13.58 -3.01 -4.90
CA SER A 36 -12.53 -3.69 -5.67
C SER A 36 -12.74 -5.20 -5.71
N LEU A 37 -13.08 -5.82 -4.58
CA LEU A 37 -13.38 -7.26 -4.54
C LEU A 37 -14.66 -7.63 -5.31
N LYS A 38 -15.63 -6.72 -5.39
CA LYS A 38 -16.85 -6.92 -6.16
C LYS A 38 -16.62 -6.78 -7.67
N ILE A 39 -15.78 -5.84 -8.10
CA ILE A 39 -15.49 -5.58 -9.51
C ILE A 39 -14.50 -6.61 -10.07
N HIS A 40 -13.38 -6.81 -9.38
CA HIS A 40 -12.28 -7.67 -9.85
C HIS A 40 -12.38 -9.11 -9.34
N GLY A 41 -13.33 -9.40 -8.45
CA GLY A 41 -13.49 -10.72 -7.86
C GLY A 41 -12.45 -11.06 -6.78
N LEU A 42 -12.58 -12.26 -6.23
CA LEU A 42 -11.67 -12.80 -5.22
C LEU A 42 -10.50 -13.55 -5.88
N ILE A 43 -9.84 -12.92 -6.86
CA ILE A 43 -8.70 -13.49 -7.58
C ILE A 43 -7.50 -12.54 -7.49
N CYS A 44 -6.30 -13.10 -7.33
CA CYS A 44 -5.07 -12.33 -7.42
C CYS A 44 -4.75 -12.01 -8.89
N ALA A 45 -4.69 -10.74 -9.26
CA ALA A 45 -4.37 -10.29 -10.62
C ALA A 45 -2.96 -10.70 -11.08
N LYS A 46 -2.01 -10.90 -10.14
CA LYS A 46 -0.62 -11.25 -10.46
C LYS A 46 -0.37 -12.76 -10.60
N CYS A 47 -0.90 -13.57 -9.68
CA CYS A 47 -0.65 -15.02 -9.69
C CYS A 47 -1.85 -15.88 -10.10
N GLY A 48 -3.01 -15.27 -10.36
CA GLY A 48 -4.23 -15.98 -10.79
C GLY A 48 -4.86 -16.86 -9.72
N ARG A 49 -4.39 -16.82 -8.46
CA ARG A 49 -4.96 -17.62 -7.37
C ARG A 49 -6.33 -17.07 -6.99
N GLU A 50 -7.33 -17.95 -7.00
CA GLU A 50 -8.68 -17.68 -6.51
C GLU A 50 -8.75 -17.91 -4.99
N PHE A 51 -9.55 -17.09 -4.32
CA PHE A 51 -9.76 -17.12 -2.88
C PHE A 51 -11.25 -17.23 -2.59
N GLU A 52 -11.58 -17.92 -1.50
CA GLU A 52 -12.96 -17.99 -1.03
C GLU A 52 -13.31 -16.76 -0.18
N GLN A 53 -14.60 -16.55 0.09
CA GLN A 53 -15.06 -15.47 0.97
C GLN A 53 -14.42 -15.49 2.36
N LYS A 54 -14.07 -16.67 2.89
CA LYS A 54 -13.35 -16.83 4.16
C LYS A 54 -11.90 -16.32 4.07
N ASP A 55 -11.27 -16.47 2.90
CA ASP A 55 -9.88 -16.11 2.64
C ASP A 55 -9.74 -14.72 2.00
N ARG A 56 -10.85 -14.00 1.79
CA ARG A 56 -10.85 -12.64 1.21
C ARG A 56 -9.97 -11.66 1.97
N HIS A 57 -9.67 -11.92 3.24
CA HIS A 57 -8.79 -11.10 4.07
C HIS A 57 -7.32 -11.14 3.59
N ILE A 58 -6.93 -12.18 2.87
CA ILE A 58 -5.59 -12.36 2.27
C ILE A 58 -5.44 -11.54 0.98
N LEU A 59 -6.54 -11.15 0.35
CA LEU A 59 -6.53 -10.21 -0.77
C LEU A 59 -6.48 -8.77 -0.26
N THR A 60 -5.48 -8.05 -0.74
CA THR A 60 -5.25 -6.63 -0.52
C THR A 60 -5.51 -5.87 -1.81
N VAL A 61 -6.01 -4.64 -1.70
CA VAL A 61 -6.14 -3.74 -2.85
C VAL A 61 -4.82 -3.04 -3.08
N HIS A 62 -4.33 -3.12 -4.30
CA HIS A 62 -3.17 -2.40 -4.78
C HIS A 62 -3.62 -1.24 -5.68
N HIS A 63 -3.03 -0.05 -5.49
CA HIS A 63 -3.28 1.13 -6.30
C HIS A 63 -2.21 1.23 -7.40
N LYS A 64 -2.63 1.10 -8.66
CA LYS A 64 -1.74 1.09 -9.83
C LYS A 64 -0.94 2.37 -9.99
N ASP A 65 -1.55 3.52 -9.67
CA ASP A 65 -0.91 4.83 -9.73
C ASP A 65 -0.15 5.22 -8.45
N GLY A 66 -0.16 4.36 -7.42
CA GLY A 66 0.42 4.63 -6.11
C GLY A 66 -0.31 5.70 -5.29
N ASN A 67 -1.41 6.27 -5.78
CA ASN A 67 -2.19 7.29 -5.09
C ASN A 67 -3.41 6.68 -4.38
N SER A 68 -3.31 6.52 -3.07
CA SER A 68 -4.40 5.97 -2.24
C SER A 68 -5.67 6.83 -2.20
N ASN A 69 -5.64 8.08 -2.69
CA ASN A 69 -6.82 8.94 -2.79
C ASN A 69 -7.56 8.78 -4.13
N ASN A 70 -6.92 8.21 -5.15
CA ASN A 70 -7.52 8.01 -6.46
C ASN A 70 -8.35 6.73 -6.46
N ASN A 71 -9.65 6.90 -6.19
CA ASN A 71 -10.58 5.82 -5.89
C ASN A 71 -11.77 5.81 -6.86
N PRO A 72 -11.55 5.45 -8.15
CA PRO A 72 -12.61 5.51 -9.17
C PRO A 72 -13.73 4.48 -8.89
N PRO A 73 -15.00 4.83 -9.14
CA PRO A 73 -16.13 3.92 -8.93
C PRO A 73 -16.05 2.64 -9.80
N ASP A 74 -15.38 2.74 -10.94
CA ASP A 74 -15.18 1.63 -11.88
C ASP A 74 -14.02 0.70 -11.48
N GLY A 75 -13.27 1.02 -10.43
CA GLY A 75 -12.15 0.20 -9.94
C GLY A 75 -10.93 0.15 -10.86
N SER A 76 -10.87 1.01 -11.88
CA SER A 76 -9.79 1.03 -12.89
C SER A 76 -8.38 1.26 -12.33
N ASN A 77 -8.28 2.01 -11.22
CA ASN A 77 -7.00 2.29 -10.54
C ASN A 77 -6.58 1.18 -9.54
N TRP A 78 -7.38 0.14 -9.39
CA TRP A 78 -7.16 -0.89 -8.39
C TRP A 78 -6.91 -2.26 -9.02
N GLU A 79 -6.20 -3.10 -8.28
CA GLU A 79 -6.13 -4.53 -8.53
C GLU A 79 -6.08 -5.29 -7.21
N ASN A 80 -6.68 -6.49 -7.19
CA ASN A 80 -6.63 -7.35 -6.01
C ASN A 80 -5.39 -8.23 -6.11
N LEU A 81 -4.50 -8.09 -5.12
CA LEU A 81 -3.29 -8.90 -5.00
C LEU A 81 -3.33 -9.69 -3.71
N CYS A 82 -2.81 -10.91 -3.72
CA CYS A 82 -2.58 -11.62 -2.47
C CYS A 82 -1.43 -10.95 -1.71
N VAL A 83 -1.40 -11.07 -0.39
CA VAL A 83 -0.36 -10.46 0.46
C VAL A 83 1.06 -10.70 -0.05
N HIS A 84 1.35 -11.89 -0.60
CA HIS A 84 2.67 -12.22 -1.15
C HIS A 84 2.98 -11.45 -2.43
N CYS A 85 2.03 -11.36 -3.37
CA CYS A 85 2.21 -10.61 -4.61
C CYS A 85 2.25 -9.11 -4.35
N HIS A 86 1.47 -8.65 -3.36
CA HIS A 86 1.46 -7.25 -2.96
C HIS A 86 2.79 -6.83 -2.35
N ASP A 87 3.33 -7.63 -1.42
CA ASP A 87 4.64 -7.40 -0.83
C ASP A 87 5.77 -7.44 -1.87
N ASP A 88 5.70 -8.36 -2.83
CA ASP A 88 6.65 -8.47 -3.94
C ASP A 88 6.61 -7.24 -4.87
N GLU A 89 5.43 -6.68 -5.16
CA GLU A 89 5.29 -5.42 -5.92
C GLU A 89 5.90 -4.24 -5.17
N HIS A 90 5.64 -4.12 -3.87
CA HIS A 90 6.18 -3.03 -3.04
C HIS A 90 7.68 -3.18 -2.81
N SER A 91 8.18 -4.41 -2.72
CA SER A 91 9.60 -4.71 -2.49
C SER A 91 10.44 -4.55 -3.75
N ARG A 92 9.91 -4.90 -4.93
CA ARG A 92 10.61 -4.74 -6.23
C ARG A 92 10.56 -3.31 -6.77
N GLY A 93 9.76 -2.44 -6.17
CA GLY A 93 9.71 -1.01 -6.46
C GLY A 93 10.78 -0.15 -5.78
N MET A 94 11.74 -0.78 -5.09
CA MET A 94 12.97 -0.11 -4.61
C MET A 94 14.07 -0.07 -5.69
#